data_AF-A0A0F7G2N7-F1
#
_entry.id   AF-A0A0F7G2N7-F1
#
_cell.length_a   1.000
_cell.length_b   1.000
_cell.length_c   1.000
_cell.angle_alpha   90.00
_cell.angle_beta   90.00
_cell.angle_gamma   90.00
#
_symmetry.space_group_name_H-M   'P 1'
#
loop_
_entity.id
_entity.type
_entity.pdbx_description
1 polymer ?
#
loop_
_entity_poly.entity_id
_entity_poly.type
_entity_poly.pdbx_seq_one_letter_code
_entity_poly.pdbx_strand_id
1 'polypeptide(L)'
;MDLTALLLRVAARRPHSFVVPVAGATRERLAVEAALVRRGWPIATGPADADLLVLAGSPGPELAAVVDRVWQQVPAPRARAEVRAGVDADRELERAGALLADLALQRRRRNRNAHGTRHEDHGHGGAGMAPAGGLAMADLGDDRDGLRLDRLHVPLGPVLPDWPAGLLVRVVLQGDVIQQASAEVLDAGVGRPFWPTAHPAARELDALTRFLGVAGWADAAARARRLRDELLAGVRPERLAGPAVTLVRHVRRSRVLRWSVRGISAGPTDVAGRLEQRLVAIERALASGGPDAVGRPPLHEVAGLLVGAELAAARVIVAALDPDTEGVRHG
;
A
#
# COMPACT_ATOMS: atom_id res chain seq x y z
N MET A 1 8.20 -5.81 -40.45
CA MET A 1 7.49 -6.01 -39.18
C MET A 1 8.26 -5.28 -38.08
N ASP A 2 7.64 -4.33 -37.37
CA ASP A 2 8.32 -3.62 -36.26
C ASP A 2 8.28 -4.49 -34.99
N LEU A 3 9.39 -5.18 -34.73
CA LEU A 3 9.59 -6.02 -33.54
C LEU A 3 9.31 -5.25 -32.23
N THR A 4 9.60 -3.95 -32.19
CA THR A 4 9.33 -3.10 -31.02
C THR A 4 7.83 -2.98 -30.77
N ALA A 5 7.04 -2.81 -31.83
CA ALA A 5 5.58 -2.73 -31.72
C ALA A 5 4.97 -4.07 -31.26
N LEU A 6 5.53 -5.18 -31.74
CA LEU A 6 5.10 -6.52 -31.33
C LEU A 6 5.43 -6.77 -29.84
N LEU A 7 6.66 -6.49 -29.41
CA LEU A 7 7.10 -6.68 -28.02
C LEU A 7 6.32 -5.79 -27.05
N LEU A 8 6.05 -4.53 -27.41
CA LEU A 8 5.21 -3.65 -26.60
C LEU A 8 3.78 -4.16 -26.45
N ARG A 9 3.16 -4.65 -27.54
CA ARG A 9 1.83 -5.25 -27.47
C ARG A 9 1.82 -6.51 -26.62
N VAL A 10 2.89 -7.31 -26.65
CA VAL A 10 3.02 -8.51 -25.81
C VAL A 10 3.18 -8.12 -24.34
N ALA A 11 4.06 -7.17 -24.02
CA ALA A 11 4.25 -6.66 -22.64
C ALA A 11 2.95 -6.04 -22.10
N ALA A 12 2.22 -5.29 -22.92
CA ALA A 12 0.94 -4.67 -22.54
C ALA A 12 -0.22 -5.66 -22.36
N ARG A 13 -0.06 -6.97 -22.59
CA ARG A 13 -1.11 -7.97 -22.33
C ARG A 13 -1.33 -8.24 -20.85
N ARG A 14 -0.27 -8.15 -20.05
CA ARG A 14 -0.30 -8.42 -18.60
C ARG A 14 0.54 -7.38 -17.83
N PRO A 15 0.15 -6.10 -17.90
CA PRO A 15 0.92 -5.03 -17.29
C PRO A 15 0.95 -5.17 -15.77
N HIS A 16 2.11 -4.92 -15.19
CA HIS A 16 2.31 -4.85 -13.76
C HIS A 16 1.71 -3.55 -13.22
N SER A 17 0.69 -3.68 -12.38
CA SER A 17 -0.14 -2.56 -11.94
C SER A 17 0.18 -2.17 -10.51
N PHE A 18 0.74 -0.97 -10.32
CA PHE A 18 0.97 -0.37 -9.01
C PHE A 18 -0.26 0.44 -8.59
N VAL A 19 -0.99 -0.06 -7.60
CA VAL A 19 -2.25 0.54 -7.14
C VAL A 19 -1.97 1.48 -5.99
N VAL A 20 -2.38 2.75 -6.12
CA VAL A 20 -2.31 3.77 -5.08
C VAL A 20 -3.72 4.13 -4.63
N PRO A 21 -4.17 3.65 -3.46
CA PRO A 21 -5.47 4.00 -2.94
C PRO A 21 -5.46 5.35 -2.22
N VAL A 22 -6.47 6.16 -2.49
CA VAL A 22 -6.75 7.40 -1.74
C VAL A 22 -7.51 7.06 -0.45
N ALA A 23 -7.23 7.79 0.63
CA ALA A 23 -7.99 7.66 1.86
C ALA A 23 -9.49 7.89 1.62
N GLY A 24 -10.34 6.99 2.13
CA GLY A 24 -11.79 7.05 1.91
C GLY A 24 -12.28 6.61 0.52
N ALA A 25 -11.41 6.06 -0.33
CA ALA A 25 -11.74 5.52 -1.65
C ALA A 25 -11.66 3.97 -1.70
N THR A 26 -12.05 3.31 -0.61
CA THR A 26 -11.97 1.84 -0.54
C THR A 26 -12.82 1.15 -1.59
N ARG A 27 -14.00 1.69 -1.93
CA ARG A 27 -14.84 1.12 -2.99
C ARG A 27 -14.10 1.07 -4.33
N GLU A 28 -13.44 2.16 -4.68
CA GLU A 28 -12.64 2.31 -5.90
C GLU A 28 -11.44 1.37 -5.87
N ARG A 29 -10.74 1.26 -4.73
CA ARG A 29 -9.61 0.32 -4.55
C ARG A 29 -10.06 -1.12 -4.80
N LEU A 30 -11.16 -1.53 -4.17
CA LEU A 30 -11.69 -2.88 -4.29
C LEU A 30 -12.16 -3.18 -5.72
N ALA A 31 -12.78 -2.20 -6.40
CA ALA A 31 -13.15 -2.33 -7.80
C ALA A 31 -11.92 -2.51 -8.72
N VAL A 32 -10.85 -1.74 -8.50
CA VAL A 32 -9.57 -1.89 -9.21
C VAL A 32 -8.96 -3.26 -8.97
N GLU A 33 -8.83 -3.69 -7.71
CA GLU A 33 -8.26 -5.00 -7.37
C GLU A 33 -9.04 -6.14 -8.04
N ALA A 34 -10.36 -6.11 -7.97
CA ALA A 34 -11.20 -7.14 -8.60
C ALA A 34 -11.08 -7.13 -10.13
N ALA A 35 -10.99 -5.95 -10.75
CA ALA A 35 -10.81 -5.80 -12.19
C ALA A 35 -9.44 -6.29 -12.68
N LEU A 36 -8.38 -6.08 -11.89
CA LEU A 36 -7.04 -6.64 -12.16
C LEU A 36 -7.04 -8.17 -12.06
N VAL A 37 -7.67 -8.73 -11.02
CA VAL A 37 -7.79 -10.19 -10.84
C VAL A 37 -8.54 -10.82 -12.02
N ARG A 38 -9.67 -10.26 -12.44
CA ARG A 38 -10.43 -10.76 -13.62
C ARG A 38 -9.61 -10.81 -14.90
N ARG A 39 -8.70 -9.84 -15.08
CA ARG A 39 -7.79 -9.77 -16.25
C ARG A 39 -6.55 -10.64 -16.11
N GLY A 40 -6.28 -11.17 -14.92
CA GLY A 40 -5.01 -11.82 -14.60
C GLY A 40 -3.81 -10.86 -14.68
N TRP A 41 -4.04 -9.56 -14.43
CA TRP A 41 -3.00 -8.54 -14.38
C TRP A 41 -2.35 -8.54 -12.99
N PRO A 42 -1.01 -8.68 -12.91
CA PRO A 42 -0.31 -8.71 -11.63
C PRO A 42 -0.31 -7.33 -10.95
N ILE A 43 -0.30 -7.34 -9.62
CA ILE A 43 -0.07 -6.14 -8.81
C ILE A 43 1.43 -6.00 -8.60
N ALA A 44 1.99 -4.84 -8.96
CA ALA A 44 3.40 -4.53 -8.79
C ALA A 44 3.74 -4.30 -7.31
N THR A 45 4.96 -4.66 -6.91
CA THR A 45 5.45 -4.45 -5.54
C THR A 45 6.19 -3.12 -5.33
N GLY A 46 6.37 -2.36 -6.41
CA GLY A 46 7.00 -1.04 -6.40
C GLY A 46 6.93 -0.37 -7.76
N PRO A 47 7.27 0.93 -7.85
CA PRO A 47 7.20 1.68 -9.10
C PRO A 47 8.16 1.17 -10.17
N ALA A 48 9.33 0.68 -9.79
CA ALA A 48 10.33 0.15 -10.73
C ALA A 48 9.88 -1.14 -11.46
N ASP A 49 8.94 -1.87 -10.88
CA ASP A 49 8.32 -3.09 -11.41
C ASP A 49 6.98 -2.79 -12.11
N ALA A 50 6.57 -1.53 -12.19
CA ALA A 50 5.25 -1.17 -12.70
C ALA A 50 5.27 -0.72 -14.17
N ASP A 51 4.24 -1.11 -14.91
CA ASP A 51 3.89 -0.54 -16.22
C ASP A 51 2.70 0.43 -16.09
N LEU A 52 1.79 0.13 -15.16
CA LEU A 52 0.59 0.91 -14.87
C LEU A 52 0.64 1.49 -13.46
N LEU A 53 0.46 2.79 -13.34
CA LEU A 53 0.14 3.46 -12.08
C LEU A 53 -1.38 3.67 -12.02
N VAL A 54 -2.06 2.99 -11.10
CA VAL A 54 -3.52 3.05 -10.97
C VAL A 54 -3.90 3.77 -9.68
N LEU A 55 -4.50 4.96 -9.81
CA LEU A 55 -5.07 5.66 -8.67
C LEU A 55 -6.50 5.18 -8.43
N ALA A 56 -6.78 4.76 -7.19
CA ALA A 56 -8.11 4.43 -6.74
C ALA A 56 -8.65 5.56 -5.86
N GLY A 57 -9.53 6.38 -6.44
CA GLY A 57 -10.06 7.61 -5.85
C GLY A 57 -9.47 8.88 -6.47
N SER A 58 -9.97 10.03 -6.00
CA SER A 58 -9.49 11.36 -6.37
C SER A 58 -8.53 11.88 -5.30
N PRO A 59 -7.22 11.98 -5.55
CA PRO A 59 -6.26 12.43 -4.56
C PRO A 59 -6.45 13.92 -4.27
N GLY A 60 -6.19 14.33 -3.04
CA GLY A 60 -5.98 15.75 -2.73
C GLY A 60 -4.55 16.18 -3.08
N PRO A 61 -4.18 17.43 -2.76
CA PRO A 61 -2.90 17.99 -3.17
C PRO A 61 -1.69 17.24 -2.59
N GLU A 62 -1.80 16.73 -1.35
CA GLU A 62 -0.69 16.08 -0.68
C GLU A 62 -0.36 14.73 -1.33
N LEU A 63 -1.37 13.87 -1.53
CA LEU A 63 -1.18 12.59 -2.19
C LEU A 63 -0.86 12.76 -3.67
N ALA A 64 -1.43 13.76 -4.35
CA ALA A 64 -1.10 14.04 -5.76
C ALA A 64 0.40 14.32 -5.94
N ALA A 65 1.01 15.12 -5.07
CA ALA A 65 2.45 15.38 -5.10
C ALA A 65 3.30 14.11 -4.87
N VAL A 66 2.86 13.21 -4.00
CA VAL A 66 3.49 11.90 -3.81
C VAL A 66 3.38 11.06 -5.08
N VAL A 67 2.19 10.97 -5.66
CA VAL A 67 1.90 10.20 -6.87
C VAL A 67 2.73 10.68 -8.06
N ASP A 68 2.93 11.98 -8.21
CA ASP A 68 3.75 12.53 -9.29
C ASP A 68 5.23 12.16 -9.13
N ARG A 69 5.75 12.10 -7.89
CA ARG A 69 7.11 11.58 -7.61
C ARG A 69 7.22 10.09 -7.92
N VAL A 70 6.23 9.29 -7.52
CA VAL A 70 6.17 7.84 -7.83
C VAL A 70 6.15 7.62 -9.33
N TRP A 71 5.36 8.40 -10.06
CA TRP A 71 5.26 8.32 -11.52
C TRP A 71 6.60 8.52 -12.24
N GLN A 72 7.49 9.35 -11.70
CA GLN A 72 8.82 9.52 -12.30
C GLN A 72 9.70 8.27 -12.18
N GLN A 73 9.47 7.44 -11.16
CA GLN A 73 10.21 6.20 -10.91
C GLN A 73 9.69 5.01 -11.73
N VAL A 74 8.50 5.13 -12.33
CA VAL A 74 7.92 4.09 -13.19
C VAL A 74 8.69 4.07 -14.53
N PRO A 75 9.26 2.94 -14.96
CA PRO A 75 10.00 2.87 -16.22
C PRO A 75 9.09 3.04 -17.44
N ALA A 76 9.63 3.46 -18.58
CA ALA A 76 8.89 3.43 -19.85
C ALA A 76 9.00 2.02 -20.49
N PRO A 77 7.94 1.51 -21.16
CA PRO A 77 6.63 2.13 -21.41
C PRO A 77 5.76 2.23 -20.15
N ARG A 78 5.05 3.35 -19.98
CA ARG A 78 4.19 3.58 -18.80
C ARG A 78 2.86 4.22 -19.14
N ALA A 79 1.82 3.87 -18.40
CA ALA A 79 0.53 4.57 -18.42
C ALA A 79 -0.06 4.74 -17.02
N ARG A 80 -0.99 5.68 -16.90
CA ARG A 80 -1.68 6.01 -15.65
C ARG A 80 -3.18 5.84 -15.87
N ALA A 81 -3.84 5.24 -14.88
CA ALA A 81 -5.29 5.11 -14.79
C ALA A 81 -5.78 5.79 -13.51
N GLU A 82 -7.00 6.33 -13.55
CA GLU A 82 -7.63 6.90 -12.37
C GLU A 82 -9.09 6.45 -12.29
N VAL A 83 -9.38 5.65 -11.27
CA VAL A 83 -10.72 5.10 -11.01
C VAL A 83 -11.33 5.91 -9.87
N ARG A 84 -12.20 6.85 -10.24
CA ARG A 84 -12.95 7.70 -9.31
C ARG A 84 -14.35 7.12 -9.05
N ALA A 85 -15.06 7.69 -8.08
CA ALA A 85 -16.46 7.36 -7.84
C ALA A 85 -17.29 7.47 -9.13
N GLY A 86 -18.03 6.40 -9.46
CA GLY A 86 -18.86 6.31 -10.67
C GLY A 86 -18.10 5.95 -11.96
N VAL A 87 -16.77 5.85 -11.92
CA VAL A 87 -15.97 5.37 -13.06
C VAL A 87 -15.89 3.85 -13.01
N ASP A 88 -16.16 3.20 -14.14
CA ASP A 88 -16.00 1.77 -14.30
C ASP A 88 -14.50 1.40 -14.36
N ALA A 89 -14.04 0.66 -13.35
CA ALA A 89 -12.65 0.20 -13.24
C ALA A 89 -12.24 -0.69 -14.43
N ASP A 90 -13.15 -1.53 -14.94
CA ASP A 90 -12.85 -2.39 -16.08
C ASP A 90 -12.53 -1.58 -17.33
N ARG A 91 -13.36 -0.57 -17.60
CA ARG A 91 -13.20 0.31 -18.76
C ARG A 91 -11.95 1.17 -18.66
N GLU A 92 -11.64 1.72 -17.49
CA GLU A 92 -10.46 2.56 -17.33
C GLU A 92 -9.15 1.76 -17.42
N LEU A 93 -9.13 0.53 -16.88
CA LEU A 93 -7.97 -0.35 -17.03
C LEU A 93 -7.77 -0.80 -18.48
N GLU A 94 -8.84 -1.10 -19.23
CA GLU A 94 -8.77 -1.40 -20.66
C GLU A 94 -8.18 -0.21 -21.45
N ARG A 95 -8.65 1.00 -21.15
CA ARG A 95 -8.12 2.24 -21.74
C ARG A 95 -6.62 2.40 -21.45
N ALA A 96 -6.20 2.17 -20.20
CA ALA A 96 -4.79 2.29 -19.82
C ALA A 96 -3.90 1.23 -20.48
N GLY A 97 -4.39 -0.01 -20.61
CA GLY A 97 -3.72 -1.07 -21.37
C GLY A 97 -3.55 -0.71 -22.85
N ALA A 98 -4.57 -0.11 -23.48
CA ALA A 98 -4.47 0.39 -24.85
C ALA A 98 -3.41 1.50 -25.00
N LEU A 99 -3.30 2.41 -24.02
CA LEU A 99 -2.27 3.46 -24.00
C LEU A 99 -0.85 2.90 -23.83
N LEU A 100 -0.69 1.79 -23.09
CA LEU A 100 0.59 1.08 -23.00
C LEU A 100 1.00 0.46 -24.33
N ALA A 101 0.04 -0.14 -25.05
CA ALA A 101 0.28 -0.76 -26.35
C ALA A 101 0.53 0.24 -27.50
N ASP A 102 0.25 1.54 -27.30
CA ASP A 102 0.45 2.59 -28.30
C ASP A 102 1.91 3.04 -28.41
N LEU A 103 2.66 2.39 -29.29
CA LEU A 103 4.06 2.71 -29.59
C LEU A 103 4.28 4.19 -30.00
N ALA A 104 3.35 4.80 -30.74
CA ALA A 104 3.52 6.18 -31.20
C ALA A 104 3.41 7.16 -30.02
N LEU A 105 2.48 6.91 -29.10
CA LEU A 105 2.37 7.65 -27.85
C LEU A 105 3.63 7.46 -26.98
N GLN A 106 4.10 6.21 -26.82
CA GLN A 106 5.27 5.92 -26.00
C GLN A 106 6.55 6.58 -26.55
N ARG A 107 6.76 6.57 -27.88
CA ARG A 107 7.88 7.28 -28.53
C ARG A 107 7.80 8.80 -28.31
N ARG A 108 6.61 9.40 -28.47
CA ARG A 108 6.41 10.84 -28.24
C ARG A 108 6.72 11.24 -26.80
N ARG A 109 6.28 10.44 -25.81
CA ARG A 109 6.56 10.68 -24.38
C ARG A 109 8.06 10.59 -24.07
N ARG A 110 8.74 9.55 -24.59
CA ARG A 110 10.19 9.40 -24.44
C ARG A 110 10.95 10.61 -25.00
N ASN A 111 10.55 11.10 -26.17
CA ASN A 111 11.21 12.25 -26.81
C ASN A 111 10.99 13.57 -26.05
N ARG A 112 9.81 13.77 -25.45
CA ARG A 112 9.56 14.94 -24.57
C ARG A 112 10.44 14.89 -23.33
N ASN A 113 10.52 13.74 -22.67
CA ASN A 113 11.36 13.59 -21.48
C ASN A 113 12.84 13.86 -21.81
N ALA A 114 13.33 13.39 -22.98
CA ALA A 114 14.71 13.63 -23.43
C ALA A 114 15.01 15.10 -23.79
N HIS A 115 14.02 15.90 -24.21
CA HIS A 115 14.19 17.34 -24.44
C HIS A 115 14.06 18.17 -23.16
N GLY A 116 13.27 17.72 -22.18
CA GLY A 116 13.18 18.38 -20.87
C GLY A 116 14.49 18.30 -20.06
N THR A 117 15.30 17.25 -20.27
CA THR A 117 16.61 17.09 -19.59
C THR A 117 17.75 17.88 -20.24
N ARG A 118 17.51 18.56 -21.38
CA ARG A 118 18.54 19.34 -22.11
C ARG A 118 18.46 20.85 -21.89
N HIS A 119 17.57 21.33 -21.01
CA HIS A 119 17.38 22.76 -20.74
C HIS A 119 17.79 23.20 -19.32
N GLU A 120 18.50 22.37 -18.56
CA GLU A 120 19.07 22.73 -17.24
C GLU A 120 20.61 22.66 -17.19
N ASP A 121 21.28 22.64 -18.34
CA ASP A 121 22.74 22.71 -18.39
C ASP A 121 23.18 23.67 -19.48
N HIS A 122 23.29 24.97 -19.15
CA HIS A 122 24.17 25.97 -19.78
C HIS A 122 24.19 27.27 -18.98
N GLY A 123 25.25 27.44 -18.18
CA GLY A 123 25.55 28.67 -17.46
C GLY A 123 26.89 28.64 -16.72
N HIS A 124 27.98 28.18 -17.35
CA HIS A 124 29.32 28.37 -16.81
C HIS A 124 29.79 29.81 -17.02
N GLY A 125 30.02 30.53 -15.91
CA GLY A 125 30.73 31.80 -15.90
C GLY A 125 31.14 32.23 -14.50
N GLY A 126 32.43 32.14 -14.19
CA GLY A 126 33.11 33.05 -13.24
C GLY A 126 33.31 32.59 -11.79
N ALA A 127 34.55 32.17 -11.51
CA ALA A 127 35.35 32.38 -10.30
C ALA A 127 34.67 32.62 -8.94
N GLY A 128 34.93 31.71 -7.98
CA GLY A 128 34.72 31.95 -6.56
C GLY A 128 34.94 30.68 -5.74
N MET A 129 36.18 30.39 -5.37
CA MET A 129 36.50 29.32 -4.42
C MET A 129 36.04 29.76 -3.02
N ALA A 130 34.84 29.35 -2.63
CA ALA A 130 34.34 29.44 -1.26
C ALA A 130 34.42 28.06 -0.60
N PRO A 131 34.77 27.98 0.70
CA PRO A 131 35.01 26.69 1.36
C PRO A 131 33.73 25.86 1.41
N ALA A 132 33.91 24.55 1.37
CA ALA A 132 32.84 23.55 1.47
C ALA A 132 32.05 23.75 2.78
N GLY A 133 30.96 24.52 2.68
CA GLY A 133 30.01 24.77 3.75
C GLY A 133 29.10 23.56 3.91
N GLY A 134 29.30 22.85 5.02
CA GLY A 134 28.31 22.07 5.74
C GLY A 134 27.18 21.47 4.91
N LEU A 135 27.42 20.30 4.33
CA LEU A 135 26.33 19.33 4.20
C LEU A 135 25.82 19.12 5.63
N ALA A 136 24.57 19.53 5.90
CA ALA A 136 23.95 19.38 7.20
C ALA A 136 24.06 17.90 7.59
N MET A 137 24.96 17.62 8.54
CA MET A 137 25.11 16.28 9.06
C MET A 137 23.78 15.91 9.71
N ALA A 138 23.36 14.65 9.56
CA ALA A 138 22.21 14.14 10.28
C ALA A 138 22.38 14.42 11.78
N ASP A 139 21.33 14.92 12.44
CA ASP A 139 21.40 15.24 13.86
C ASP A 139 21.76 13.99 14.67
N LEU A 140 22.72 14.10 15.60
CA LEU A 140 23.11 12.98 16.45
C LEU A 140 22.11 12.81 17.60
N GLY A 141 21.79 11.56 17.93
CA GLY A 141 20.93 11.23 19.07
C GLY A 141 21.64 10.97 20.38
N ASP A 142 20.88 11.11 21.47
CA ASP A 142 21.34 10.76 22.81
C ASP A 142 21.53 9.25 22.96
N ASP A 143 22.43 8.91 23.88
CA ASP A 143 23.20 7.68 23.91
C ASP A 143 22.50 6.54 24.69
N ARG A 144 22.44 5.34 24.09
CA ARG A 144 21.94 4.11 24.75
C ARG A 144 23.08 3.16 25.14
N ASP A 145 24.16 3.10 24.37
CA ASP A 145 25.20 2.04 24.45
C ASP A 145 26.65 2.56 24.30
N GLY A 146 26.89 3.87 24.39
CA GLY A 146 28.21 4.50 24.19
C GLY A 146 28.54 4.85 22.72
N LEU A 147 27.62 4.61 21.77
CA LEU A 147 27.83 4.79 20.34
C LEU A 147 26.81 5.77 19.75
N ARG A 148 27.27 6.95 19.30
CA ARG A 148 26.44 7.92 18.60
C ARG A 148 26.15 7.40 17.19
N LEU A 149 24.90 7.02 16.94
CA LEU A 149 24.42 6.61 15.62
C LEU A 149 23.66 7.77 14.96
N ASP A 150 23.76 7.86 13.63
CA ASP A 150 23.08 8.89 12.85
C ASP A 150 21.56 8.75 12.96
N ARG A 151 20.85 9.87 13.12
CA ARG A 151 19.38 9.90 13.07
C ARG A 151 18.90 10.04 11.63
N LEU A 152 18.21 9.02 11.13
CA LEU A 152 17.63 9.05 9.79
C LEU A 152 16.13 9.33 9.84
N HIS A 153 15.68 10.36 9.13
CA HIS A 153 14.26 10.67 8.97
C HIS A 153 13.71 9.93 7.75
N VAL A 154 12.84 8.94 7.98
CA VAL A 154 12.29 8.10 6.92
C VAL A 154 10.75 8.20 6.91
N PRO A 155 10.13 8.59 5.79
CA PRO A 155 8.69 8.43 5.60
C PRO A 155 8.36 6.98 5.20
N LEU A 156 7.41 6.37 5.90
CA LEU A 156 6.81 5.08 5.56
C LEU A 156 5.39 5.31 5.03
N GLY A 157 5.11 4.82 3.82
CA GLY A 157 3.86 5.11 3.12
C GLY A 157 3.90 6.46 2.37
N PRO A 158 2.76 6.93 1.82
CA PRO A 158 1.42 6.32 1.85
C PRO A 158 1.15 5.29 0.76
N VAL A 159 2.13 5.06 -0.13
CA VAL A 159 1.96 4.24 -1.35
C VAL A 159 2.60 2.85 -1.24
N LEU A 160 3.00 2.42 -0.05
CA LEU A 160 3.62 1.10 0.11
C LEU A 160 2.61 -0.02 -0.23
N PRO A 161 3.04 -1.14 -0.84
CA PRO A 161 2.16 -2.29 -1.06
C PRO A 161 1.59 -2.81 0.26
N ASP A 162 0.32 -3.22 0.22
CA ASP A 162 -0.43 -3.74 1.38
C ASP A 162 -0.46 -2.78 2.59
N TRP A 163 -0.28 -1.48 2.35
CA TRP A 163 -0.32 -0.42 3.35
C TRP A 163 -1.71 0.24 3.45
N PRO A 164 -2.12 0.74 4.63
CA PRO A 164 -3.37 1.49 4.75
C PRO A 164 -3.40 2.73 3.86
N ALA A 165 -4.53 2.95 3.20
CA ALA A 165 -4.68 4.03 2.22
C ALA A 165 -4.47 5.40 2.86
N GLY A 166 -3.59 6.21 2.26
CA GLY A 166 -3.25 7.56 2.71
C GLY A 166 -2.41 7.66 3.99
N LEU A 167 -2.14 6.55 4.70
CA LEU A 167 -1.37 6.58 5.94
C LEU A 167 0.08 6.95 5.67
N LEU A 168 0.56 8.04 6.25
CA LEU A 168 1.96 8.41 6.28
C LEU A 168 2.47 8.30 7.72
N VAL A 169 3.51 7.49 7.91
CA VAL A 169 4.22 7.40 9.19
C VAL A 169 5.60 8.00 9.01
N ARG A 170 5.89 9.09 9.72
CA ARG A 170 7.23 9.69 9.75
C ARG A 170 7.97 9.08 10.92
N VAL A 171 9.11 8.45 10.66
CA VAL A 171 9.95 7.86 11.70
C VAL A 171 11.32 8.49 11.75
N VAL A 172 11.90 8.54 12.95
CA VAL A 172 13.32 8.80 13.18
C VAL A 172 13.96 7.48 13.58
N LEU A 173 14.88 7.00 12.75
CA LEU A 173 15.62 5.76 12.98
C LEU A 173 16.97 6.07 13.62
N GLN A 174 17.42 5.16 14.47
CA GLN A 174 18.81 5.10 14.92
C GLN A 174 19.27 3.65 14.76
N GLY A 175 20.12 3.41 13.76
CA GLY A 175 20.31 2.05 13.24
C GLY A 175 19.03 1.56 12.55
N ASP A 176 18.54 0.39 12.94
CA ASP A 176 17.28 -0.19 12.48
C ASP A 176 16.10 0.06 13.45
N VAL A 177 16.35 0.66 14.61
CA VAL A 177 15.32 0.91 15.63
C VAL A 177 14.66 2.26 15.42
N ILE A 178 13.34 2.29 15.49
CA ILE A 178 12.52 3.51 15.46
C ILE A 178 12.57 4.19 16.83
N GLN A 179 13.12 5.39 16.89
CA GLN A 179 13.22 6.21 18.11
C GLN A 179 12.02 7.14 18.29
N GLN A 180 11.50 7.66 17.18
CA GLN A 180 10.33 8.53 17.16
C GLN A 180 9.44 8.12 16.00
N ALA A 181 8.13 8.24 16.19
CA ALA A 181 7.15 8.01 15.14
C ALA A 181 5.98 8.98 15.29
N SER A 182 5.50 9.49 14.16
CA SER A 182 4.22 10.21 14.06
C SER A 182 3.44 9.67 12.88
N ALA A 183 2.12 9.58 13.00
CA ALA A 183 1.25 9.03 11.97
C ALA A 183 0.15 10.03 11.60
N GLU A 184 -0.04 10.25 10.30
CA GLU A 184 -1.07 11.10 9.72
C GLU A 184 -1.71 10.42 8.51
N VAL A 185 -2.87 10.90 8.08
CA VAL A 185 -3.51 10.45 6.83
C VAL A 185 -3.51 11.63 5.86
N LEU A 186 -2.84 11.46 4.72
CA LEU A 186 -2.84 12.49 3.68
C LEU A 186 -4.23 12.64 3.10
N ASP A 187 -4.65 13.90 2.89
CA ASP A 187 -5.97 14.25 2.35
C ASP A 187 -7.13 13.62 3.14
N ALA A 188 -7.04 13.61 4.47
CA ALA A 188 -8.05 13.04 5.36
C ALA A 188 -9.46 13.63 5.14
N GLY A 189 -10.50 12.83 5.33
CA GLY A 189 -11.90 13.32 5.26
C GLY A 189 -12.43 13.67 3.85
N VAL A 190 -11.66 13.44 2.78
CA VAL A 190 -12.12 13.67 1.39
C VAL A 190 -13.13 12.60 0.92
N GLY A 191 -13.10 11.39 1.51
CA GLY A 191 -13.96 10.26 1.14
C GLY A 191 -15.07 9.93 2.14
N ARG A 192 -15.85 8.88 1.83
CA ARG A 192 -16.92 8.36 2.71
C ARG A 192 -16.52 7.01 3.30
N PRO A 193 -16.78 6.74 4.59
CA PRO A 193 -16.51 5.43 5.17
C PRO A 193 -17.24 4.31 4.42
N PHE A 194 -16.50 3.30 3.97
CA PHE A 194 -17.03 2.17 3.22
C PHE A 194 -17.49 1.05 4.15
N TRP A 195 -16.62 0.68 5.09
CA TRP A 195 -16.77 -0.51 5.92
C TRP A 195 -18.00 -0.54 6.84
N PRO A 196 -18.51 0.58 7.39
CA PRO A 196 -19.71 0.54 8.24
C PRO A 196 -20.96 -0.03 7.56
N THR A 197 -21.00 -0.01 6.23
CA THR A 197 -22.13 -0.54 5.43
C THR A 197 -21.87 -1.93 4.85
N ALA A 198 -20.64 -2.43 4.96
CA ALA A 198 -20.22 -3.71 4.40
C ALA A 198 -20.37 -4.84 5.43
N HIS A 199 -20.37 -6.08 4.95
CA HIS A 199 -20.38 -7.26 5.83
C HIS A 199 -19.11 -7.27 6.71
N PRO A 200 -19.20 -7.45 8.05
CA PRO A 200 -18.04 -7.37 8.95
C PRO A 200 -16.90 -8.33 8.58
N ALA A 201 -17.22 -9.56 8.16
CA ALA A 201 -16.21 -10.52 7.71
C ALA A 201 -15.40 -10.03 6.50
N ALA A 202 -15.99 -9.23 5.61
CA ALA A 202 -15.27 -8.68 4.45
C ALA A 202 -14.18 -7.68 4.89
N ARG A 203 -14.46 -6.86 5.91
CA ARG A 203 -13.47 -5.94 6.50
C ARG A 203 -12.29 -6.69 7.09
N GLU A 204 -12.57 -7.74 7.87
CA GLU A 204 -11.51 -8.54 8.50
C GLU A 204 -10.73 -9.39 7.48
N LEU A 205 -11.37 -9.86 6.40
CA LEU A 205 -10.69 -10.52 5.29
C LEU A 205 -9.80 -9.56 4.48
N ASP A 206 -10.21 -8.29 4.31
CA ASP A 206 -9.39 -7.25 3.69
C ASP A 206 -8.13 -6.94 4.54
N ALA A 207 -8.31 -6.80 5.85
CA ALA A 207 -7.20 -6.64 6.80
C ALA A 207 -6.27 -7.86 6.83
N LEU A 208 -6.83 -9.08 6.81
CA LEU A 208 -6.06 -10.32 6.72
C LEU A 208 -5.30 -10.41 5.40
N THR A 209 -5.88 -9.96 4.28
CA THR A 209 -5.22 -9.92 2.97
C THR A 209 -3.96 -9.05 3.04
N ARG A 210 -4.06 -7.83 3.57
CA ARG A 210 -2.90 -6.93 3.76
C ARG A 210 -1.83 -7.57 4.65
N PHE A 211 -2.23 -8.10 5.81
CA PHE A 211 -1.31 -8.74 6.74
C PHE A 211 -0.55 -9.92 6.10
N LEU A 212 -1.26 -10.82 5.42
CA LEU A 212 -0.65 -11.96 4.75
C LEU A 212 0.25 -11.53 3.57
N GLY A 213 -0.11 -10.45 2.87
CA GLY A 213 0.73 -9.84 1.84
C GLY A 213 2.08 -9.36 2.40
N VAL A 214 2.05 -8.57 3.48
CA VAL A 214 3.25 -8.10 4.19
C VAL A 214 4.09 -9.25 4.74
N ALA A 215 3.44 -10.31 5.25
CA ALA A 215 4.13 -11.48 5.77
C ALA A 215 4.74 -12.40 4.68
N GLY A 216 4.53 -12.11 3.39
CA GLY A 216 5.03 -12.92 2.26
C GLY A 216 4.15 -14.15 1.93
N TRP A 217 2.91 -14.19 2.41
CA TRP A 217 1.96 -15.29 2.23
C TRP A 217 0.98 -15.03 1.08
N ALA A 218 1.52 -14.78 -0.11
CA ALA A 218 0.75 -14.32 -1.29
C ALA A 218 -0.46 -15.20 -1.64
N ASP A 219 -0.32 -16.53 -1.62
CA ASP A 219 -1.43 -17.45 -1.92
C ASP A 219 -2.57 -17.38 -0.90
N ALA A 220 -2.22 -17.23 0.38
CA ALA A 220 -3.20 -17.10 1.45
C ALA A 220 -3.87 -15.73 1.42
N ALA A 221 -3.12 -14.67 1.11
CA ALA A 221 -3.66 -13.33 0.86
C ALA A 221 -4.64 -13.35 -0.33
N ALA A 222 -4.30 -14.02 -1.43
CA ALA A 222 -5.17 -14.16 -2.60
C ALA A 222 -6.46 -14.94 -2.28
N ARG A 223 -6.38 -15.97 -1.42
CA ARG A 223 -7.57 -16.68 -0.91
C ARG A 223 -8.46 -15.78 -0.05
N ALA A 224 -7.87 -15.01 0.87
CA ALA A 224 -8.61 -14.06 1.71
C ALA A 224 -9.31 -12.99 0.85
N ARG A 225 -8.61 -12.46 -0.16
CA ARG A 225 -9.13 -11.50 -1.14
C ARG A 225 -10.34 -12.04 -1.89
N ARG A 226 -10.28 -13.29 -2.38
CA ARG A 226 -11.42 -13.91 -3.07
C ARG A 226 -12.65 -14.04 -2.18
N LEU A 227 -12.48 -14.48 -0.94
CA LEU A 227 -13.59 -14.59 0.02
C LEU A 227 -14.21 -13.22 0.33
N ARG A 228 -13.37 -12.18 0.49
CA ARG A 228 -13.83 -10.79 0.64
C ARG A 228 -14.66 -10.36 -0.55
N ASP A 229 -14.16 -10.56 -1.76
CA ASP A 229 -14.81 -10.12 -2.99
C ASP A 229 -16.14 -10.86 -3.23
N GLU A 230 -16.20 -12.17 -2.92
CA GLU A 230 -17.43 -12.97 -2.98
C GLU A 230 -18.49 -12.49 -1.98
N LEU A 231 -18.09 -12.18 -0.73
CA LEU A 231 -18.99 -11.57 0.26
C LEU A 231 -19.55 -10.24 -0.22
N LEU A 232 -18.68 -9.37 -0.75
CA LEU A 232 -19.08 -8.05 -1.26
C LEU A 232 -19.96 -8.15 -2.51
N ALA A 233 -19.82 -9.21 -3.30
CA ALA A 233 -20.70 -9.53 -4.43
C ALA A 233 -22.06 -10.14 -3.99
N GLY A 234 -22.31 -10.28 -2.69
CA GLY A 234 -23.57 -10.79 -2.14
C GLY A 234 -23.65 -12.32 -2.09
N VAL A 235 -22.54 -13.03 -2.21
CA VAL A 235 -22.54 -14.48 -1.95
C VAL A 235 -22.86 -14.71 -0.48
N ARG A 236 -23.94 -15.46 -0.26
CA ARG A 236 -24.39 -15.92 1.06
C ARG A 236 -23.24 -16.44 1.97
N PRO A 237 -23.09 -15.92 3.20
CA PRO A 237 -22.02 -16.30 4.13
C PRO A 237 -21.91 -17.81 4.38
N GLU A 238 -23.03 -18.53 4.37
CA GLU A 238 -23.07 -19.97 4.64
C GLU A 238 -22.31 -20.77 3.56
N ARG A 239 -22.30 -20.28 2.32
CA ARG A 239 -21.53 -20.89 1.22
C ARG A 239 -20.02 -20.65 1.37
N LEU A 240 -19.64 -19.59 2.08
CA LEU A 240 -18.26 -19.17 2.26
C LEU A 240 -17.62 -19.69 3.56
N ALA A 241 -18.43 -20.21 4.49
CA ALA A 241 -17.98 -20.75 5.77
C ALA A 241 -16.93 -21.86 5.61
N GLY A 242 -17.16 -22.84 4.74
CA GLY A 242 -16.22 -23.95 4.49
C GLY A 242 -14.85 -23.49 3.95
N PRO A 243 -14.82 -22.73 2.84
CA PRO A 243 -13.60 -22.09 2.34
C PRO A 243 -12.88 -21.22 3.37
N ALA A 244 -13.62 -20.42 4.16
CA ALA A 244 -13.05 -19.58 5.21
C ALA A 244 -12.39 -20.41 6.33
N VAL A 245 -13.06 -21.44 6.84
CA VAL A 245 -12.50 -22.37 7.86
C VAL A 245 -11.21 -23.03 7.34
N THR A 246 -11.18 -23.38 6.06
CA THR A 246 -9.98 -23.95 5.42
C THR A 246 -8.82 -22.97 5.41
N LEU A 247 -9.07 -21.71 5.01
CA LEU A 247 -8.08 -20.65 5.05
C LEU A 247 -7.58 -20.40 6.50
N VAL A 248 -8.50 -20.25 7.45
CA VAL A 248 -8.17 -19.99 8.85
C VAL A 248 -7.31 -21.12 9.44
N ARG A 249 -7.67 -22.39 9.22
CA ARG A 249 -6.85 -23.53 9.66
C ARG A 249 -5.46 -23.51 9.03
N HIS A 250 -5.37 -23.18 7.75
CA HIS A 250 -4.09 -23.11 7.07
C HIS A 250 -3.17 -22.05 7.69
N VAL A 251 -3.70 -20.86 7.99
CA VAL A 251 -2.98 -19.79 8.69
C VAL A 251 -2.58 -20.24 10.11
N ARG A 252 -3.52 -20.79 10.90
CA ARG A 252 -3.25 -21.25 12.29
C ARG A 252 -2.23 -22.38 12.39
N ARG A 253 -2.12 -23.23 11.36
CA ARG A 253 -1.18 -24.36 11.34
C ARG A 253 0.25 -23.96 10.96
N SER A 254 0.45 -22.75 10.44
CA SER A 254 1.76 -22.28 10.06
C SER A 254 2.63 -21.96 11.28
N ARG A 255 3.64 -22.81 11.51
CA ARG A 255 4.65 -22.54 12.56
C ARG A 255 5.59 -21.41 12.16
N VAL A 256 5.96 -21.31 10.88
CA VAL A 256 6.87 -20.27 10.38
C VAL A 256 6.24 -18.88 10.56
N LEU A 257 4.99 -18.71 10.13
CA LEU A 257 4.26 -17.43 10.30
C LEU A 257 4.10 -17.08 11.78
N ARG A 258 3.72 -18.06 12.61
CA ARG A 258 3.59 -17.82 14.06
C ARG A 258 4.93 -17.41 14.66
N TRP A 259 6.02 -18.08 14.29
CA TRP A 259 7.35 -17.78 14.82
C TRP A 259 7.83 -16.40 14.37
N SER A 260 7.59 -16.01 13.13
CA SER A 260 8.04 -14.72 12.59
C SER A 260 7.31 -13.50 13.19
N VAL A 261 6.17 -13.69 13.85
CA VAL A 261 5.35 -12.59 14.38
C VAL A 261 5.09 -12.66 15.88
N ARG A 262 5.57 -13.70 16.56
CA ARG A 262 5.43 -13.84 18.01
C ARG A 262 6.40 -12.91 18.72
N GLY A 263 5.95 -12.28 19.81
CA GLY A 263 6.77 -11.39 20.63
C GLY A 263 6.92 -9.97 20.06
N ILE A 264 6.45 -9.70 18.84
CA ILE A 264 6.37 -8.34 18.30
C ILE A 264 5.17 -7.64 18.90
N SER A 265 5.38 -6.59 19.69
CA SER A 265 4.30 -5.86 20.37
C SER A 265 3.29 -5.25 19.37
N ALA A 266 1.99 -5.38 19.66
CA ALA A 266 0.89 -4.81 18.89
C ALA A 266 -0.21 -4.23 19.80
N GLY A 267 0.20 -3.69 20.95
CA GLY A 267 -0.68 -3.14 21.99
C GLY A 267 -0.82 -4.10 23.17
N PRO A 268 -2.06 -4.40 23.62
CA PRO A 268 -2.29 -5.36 24.70
C PRO A 268 -1.84 -6.80 24.39
N THR A 269 -1.60 -7.11 23.12
CA THR A 269 -1.15 -8.43 22.64
C THR A 269 0.03 -8.24 21.69
N ASP A 270 0.70 -9.35 21.35
CA ASP A 270 1.66 -9.37 20.24
C ASP A 270 0.92 -9.51 18.89
N VAL A 271 1.67 -9.36 17.79
CA VAL A 271 1.13 -9.50 16.43
C VAL A 271 0.46 -10.88 16.23
N ALA A 272 1.01 -11.96 16.79
CA ALA A 272 0.42 -13.29 16.70
C ALA A 272 -0.96 -13.37 17.40
N GLY A 273 -1.09 -12.78 18.59
CA GLY A 273 -2.36 -12.69 19.30
C GLY A 273 -3.38 -11.84 18.54
N ARG A 274 -2.94 -10.74 17.93
CA ARG A 274 -3.81 -9.87 17.12
C ARG A 274 -4.28 -10.54 15.82
N LEU A 275 -3.41 -11.32 15.18
CA LEU A 275 -3.79 -12.19 14.07
C LEU A 275 -4.86 -13.19 14.50
N GLU A 276 -4.69 -13.86 15.64
CA GLU A 276 -5.67 -14.83 16.14
C GLU A 276 -7.03 -14.18 16.42
N GLN A 277 -7.06 -12.99 17.05
CA GLN A 277 -8.30 -12.22 17.24
C GLN A 277 -9.02 -11.96 15.91
N ARG A 278 -8.28 -11.63 14.85
CA ARG A 278 -8.84 -11.42 13.51
C ARG A 278 -9.39 -12.69 12.88
N LEU A 279 -8.69 -13.82 13.02
CA LEU A 279 -9.17 -15.11 12.54
C LEU A 279 -10.48 -15.52 13.23
N VAL A 280 -10.57 -15.31 14.56
CA VAL A 280 -11.81 -15.54 15.32
C VAL A 280 -12.93 -14.59 14.88
N ALA A 281 -12.63 -13.31 14.64
CA ALA A 281 -13.60 -12.34 14.16
C ALA A 281 -14.20 -12.73 12.80
N ILE A 282 -13.38 -13.24 11.87
CA ILE A 282 -13.85 -13.76 10.57
C ILE A 282 -14.82 -14.93 10.78
N GLU A 283 -14.46 -15.91 11.61
CA GLU A 283 -15.30 -17.08 11.89
C GLU A 283 -16.64 -16.68 12.52
N ARG A 284 -16.63 -15.77 13.50
CA ARG A 284 -17.85 -15.26 14.14
C ARG A 284 -18.73 -14.48 13.18
N ALA A 285 -18.15 -13.53 12.45
CA ALA A 285 -18.89 -12.68 11.53
C ALA A 285 -19.58 -13.49 10.42
N LEU A 286 -18.97 -14.59 9.95
CA LEU A 286 -19.60 -15.51 8.99
C LEU A 286 -20.71 -16.38 9.61
N ALA A 287 -20.61 -16.71 10.90
CA ALA A 287 -21.57 -17.58 11.58
C ALA A 287 -22.82 -16.84 12.08
N SER A 288 -22.66 -15.64 12.64
CA SER A 288 -23.75 -14.90 13.31
C SER A 288 -24.12 -13.58 12.64
N GLY A 289 -23.33 -13.08 11.69
CA GLY A 289 -23.50 -11.74 11.11
C GLY A 289 -23.32 -10.59 12.10
N GLY A 290 -23.01 -10.88 13.37
CA GLY A 290 -22.91 -9.91 14.44
C GLY A 290 -21.56 -9.17 14.46
N PRO A 291 -21.54 -7.91 14.94
CA PRO A 291 -20.30 -7.15 15.06
C PRO A 291 -19.49 -7.62 16.27
N ASP A 292 -18.37 -8.29 16.00
CA ASP A 292 -17.25 -8.44 16.92
C ASP A 292 -16.00 -7.94 16.16
N ALA A 293 -15.96 -6.63 15.91
CA ALA A 293 -14.90 -6.03 15.15
C ALA A 293 -13.60 -6.03 15.98
N VAL A 294 -12.49 -6.46 15.38
CA VAL A 294 -11.18 -6.26 15.99
C VAL A 294 -10.97 -4.75 16.14
N GLY A 295 -10.74 -4.29 17.37
CA GLY A 295 -10.55 -2.88 17.68
C GLY A 295 -9.39 -2.30 16.87
N ARG A 296 -9.63 -1.19 16.18
CA ARG A 296 -8.61 -0.48 15.37
C ARG A 296 -8.15 0.74 16.16
N PRO A 297 -6.87 0.82 16.55
CA PRO A 297 -6.38 1.90 17.38
C PRO A 297 -6.35 3.22 16.61
N PRO A 298 -6.45 4.36 17.30
CA PRO A 298 -6.19 5.66 16.72
C PRO A 298 -4.73 5.77 16.25
N LEU A 299 -4.45 6.70 15.33
CA LEU A 299 -3.12 6.84 14.71
C LEU A 299 -2.00 7.13 15.71
N HIS A 300 -2.26 7.88 16.77
CA HIS A 300 -1.25 8.19 17.77
C HIS A 300 -0.81 6.94 18.55
N GLU A 301 -1.73 5.99 18.81
CA GLU A 301 -1.39 4.70 19.41
C GLU A 301 -0.59 3.83 18.44
N VAL A 302 -0.93 3.84 17.14
CA VAL A 302 -0.14 3.16 16.10
C VAL A 302 1.31 3.68 16.11
N ALA A 303 1.48 5.01 16.11
CA ALA A 303 2.80 5.62 16.16
C ALA A 303 3.55 5.25 17.45
N GLY A 304 2.88 5.30 18.61
CA GLY A 304 3.47 4.89 19.89
C GLY A 304 3.95 3.44 19.90
N LEU A 305 3.24 2.52 19.24
CA LEU A 305 3.63 1.11 19.14
C LEU A 305 4.79 0.85 18.18
N LEU A 306 5.13 1.81 17.32
CA LEU A 306 6.32 1.71 16.47
C LEU A 306 7.59 2.16 17.18
N VAL A 307 7.48 2.99 18.23
CA VAL A 307 8.66 3.43 19.00
C VAL A 307 9.28 2.24 19.72
N GLY A 308 10.57 2.04 19.51
CA GLY A 308 11.35 0.90 20.00
C GLY A 308 11.28 -0.34 19.12
N ALA A 309 10.45 -0.36 18.08
CA ALA A 309 10.40 -1.46 17.13
C ALA A 309 11.50 -1.33 16.06
N GLU A 310 11.95 -2.46 15.51
CA GLU A 310 12.80 -2.49 14.33
C GLU A 310 12.00 -2.06 13.08
N LEU A 311 12.66 -1.39 12.13
CA LEU A 311 12.09 -0.96 10.86
C LEU A 311 11.45 -2.13 10.08
N ALA A 312 12.06 -3.32 10.15
CA ALA A 312 11.54 -4.53 9.51
C ALA A 312 10.19 -4.98 10.11
N ALA A 313 9.98 -4.76 11.41
CA ALA A 313 8.73 -5.09 12.10
C ALA A 313 7.62 -4.06 11.86
N ALA A 314 7.96 -2.81 11.53
CA ALA A 314 7.00 -1.71 11.41
C ALA A 314 5.83 -2.01 10.46
N ARG A 315 6.12 -2.57 9.28
CA ARG A 315 5.07 -2.95 8.30
C ARG A 315 4.17 -4.05 8.83
N VAL A 316 4.72 -5.03 9.52
CA VAL A 316 3.98 -6.15 10.11
C VAL A 316 3.07 -5.64 11.24
N ILE A 317 3.58 -4.75 12.09
CA ILE A 317 2.80 -4.10 13.17
C ILE A 317 1.63 -3.33 12.54
N VAL A 318 1.88 -2.42 11.61
CA VAL A 318 0.81 -1.62 10.98
C VAL A 318 -0.24 -2.50 10.31
N ALA A 319 0.16 -3.55 9.59
CA ALA A 319 -0.78 -4.48 8.96
C ALA A 319 -1.59 -5.31 9.97
N ALA A 320 -1.01 -5.64 11.13
CA ALA A 320 -1.73 -6.31 12.22
C ALA A 320 -2.72 -5.35 12.89
N LEU A 321 -2.31 -4.09 13.12
CA LEU A 321 -3.15 -3.06 13.72
C LEU A 321 -4.34 -2.70 12.84
N ASP A 322 -4.13 -2.62 11.53
CA ASP A 322 -5.14 -2.23 10.52
C ASP A 322 -5.85 -0.91 10.88
N PRO A 323 -5.10 0.20 11.05
CA PRO A 323 -5.71 1.46 11.49
C PRO A 323 -6.78 1.96 10.53
N ASP A 324 -7.84 2.54 11.07
CA ASP A 324 -8.93 3.10 10.28
C ASP A 324 -8.53 4.47 9.73
N THR A 325 -8.11 4.51 8.47
CA THR A 325 -7.74 5.76 7.78
C THR A 325 -8.94 6.49 7.15
N GLU A 326 -10.09 5.85 7.04
CA GLU A 326 -11.32 6.45 6.48
C GLU A 326 -12.08 7.28 7.49
N GLY A 327 -11.98 6.92 8.78
CA GLY A 327 -12.63 7.63 9.89
C GLY A 327 -11.92 8.91 10.34
N VAL A 328 -10.70 9.17 9.86
CA VAL A 328 -9.90 10.34 10.25
C VAL A 328 -10.47 11.59 9.59
N ARG A 329 -10.82 12.58 10.42
CA ARG A 329 -11.25 13.91 9.97
C ARG A 329 -10.08 14.87 10.13
N HIS A 330 -9.98 15.87 9.25
CA HIS A 330 -9.11 17.02 9.50
C HIS A 330 -9.51 17.63 10.84
N GLY A 331 -8.56 17.68 11.77
CA GLY A 331 -8.64 18.47 12.99
C GLY A 331 -8.45 19.94 12.68
#